data_AF-A0A8J5KPP9-F1
#
_entry.id   AF-A0A8J5KPP9-F1
#
_cell.length_a   1.000
_cell.length_b   1.000
_cell.length_c   1.000
_cell.angle_alpha   90.00
_cell.angle_beta   90.00
_cell.angle_gamma   90.00
#
_symmetry.space_group_name_H-M   'P 1'
#
loop_
_entity.id
_entity.type
_entity.pdbx_description
1 polymer ?
#
loop_
_entity_poly.entity_id
_entity_poly.type
_entity_poly.pdbx_seq_one_letter_code
_entity_poly.pdbx_strand_id
1 'polypeptide(L)'
;VVANKRTGVDVDKWDYFLRDTHNLGISVTFDYSRLVKLSRVNRLKNEEQHICLRDKAIDNLYEMFHARRTLHNSAYQHRVVQTIDSM
;
A
#
# COMPACT_ATOMS: atom_id res chain seq x y z
N VAL A 1 5.95 -11.12 -1.54
CA VAL A 1 6.73 -10.07 -0.85
C VAL A 1 6.94 -8.87 -1.76
N VAL A 2 7.68 -9.01 -2.88
CA VAL A 2 8.04 -7.89 -3.79
C VAL A 2 6.89 -7.41 -4.68
N ALA A 3 6.25 -8.32 -5.41
CA ALA A 3 5.15 -7.99 -6.31
C ALA A 3 3.99 -8.97 -6.06
N ASN A 4 3.00 -8.55 -5.28
CA ASN A 4 1.90 -9.42 -4.87
C ASN A 4 0.72 -9.27 -5.83
N LYS A 5 0.64 -10.17 -6.82
CA LYS A 5 -0.46 -10.16 -7.81
C LYS A 5 -1.82 -10.57 -7.25
N ARG A 6 -1.88 -11.22 -6.08
CA ARG A 6 -3.13 -11.74 -5.50
C ARG A 6 -3.93 -10.65 -4.80
N THR A 7 -3.27 -9.85 -3.96
CA THR A 7 -3.94 -8.81 -3.16
C THR A 7 -3.44 -7.41 -3.45
N GLY A 8 -2.32 -7.28 -4.17
CA GLY A 8 -1.64 -6.00 -4.36
C GLY A 8 -0.89 -5.50 -3.12
N VAL A 9 -0.87 -6.22 -2.00
CA VAL A 9 -0.16 -5.81 -0.78
C VAL A 9 1.29 -6.29 -0.85
N ASP A 10 2.22 -5.36 -1.09
CA ASP A 10 3.64 -5.63 -1.25
C ASP A 10 4.53 -4.45 -0.82
N VAL A 11 5.82 -4.73 -0.68
CA VAL A 11 6.82 -3.76 -0.19
C VAL A 11 7.09 -2.63 -1.19
N ASP A 12 6.86 -2.87 -2.49
CA ASP A 12 6.94 -1.86 -3.55
C ASP A 12 6.01 -0.68 -3.24
N LYS A 13 4.74 -0.99 -2.91
CA LYS A 13 3.76 0.04 -2.53
C LYS A 13 4.11 0.78 -1.27
N TRP A 14 4.65 0.08 -0.28
CA TRP A 14 4.99 0.69 0.99
C TRP A 14 6.10 1.74 0.83
N ASP A 15 7.11 1.46 -0.01
CA ASP A 15 8.18 2.40 -0.27
C ASP A 15 7.66 3.66 -0.96
N TYR A 16 6.99 3.53 -2.10
CA TYR A 16 6.58 4.72 -2.85
C TYR A 16 5.47 5.51 -2.13
N PHE A 17 4.58 4.86 -1.36
CA PHE A 17 3.62 5.62 -0.56
C PHE A 17 4.31 6.55 0.42
N LEU A 18 5.31 6.07 1.16
CA LEU A 18 6.01 6.88 2.17
C LEU A 18 6.96 7.91 1.54
N ARG A 19 7.64 7.51 0.46
CA ARG A 19 8.54 8.39 -0.30
C ARG A 19 7.77 9.57 -0.91
N ASP A 20 6.66 9.28 -1.58
CA ASP A 20 5.91 10.30 -2.31
C ASP A 20 5.16 11.22 -1.35
N THR A 21 4.60 10.67 -0.27
CA THR A 21 3.94 11.48 0.77
C THR A 21 4.90 12.45 1.46
N HIS A 22 6.12 12.01 1.75
CA HIS A 22 7.18 12.87 2.26
C HIS A 22 7.51 14.02 1.31
N ASN A 23 7.67 13.73 0.01
CA ASN A 23 8.10 14.73 -0.97
C ASN A 23 6.95 15.66 -1.43
N LEU A 24 5.71 15.18 -1.42
CA LEU A 24 4.52 15.95 -1.82
C LEU A 24 3.88 16.71 -0.65
N GLY A 25 4.32 16.47 0.59
CA GLY A 25 3.73 17.06 1.79
C GLY A 25 2.30 16.56 2.08
N ILE A 26 1.96 15.35 1.61
CA ILE A 26 0.66 14.72 1.85
C ILE A 26 0.80 13.80 3.07
N SER A 27 -0.03 13.97 4.09
CA SER A 27 0.01 13.06 5.24
C SER A 27 -0.77 11.77 4.96
N VAL A 28 -0.18 10.63 5.30
CA VAL A 28 -0.84 9.32 5.33
C VAL A 28 -0.60 8.65 6.68
N THR A 29 -1.60 7.91 7.12
CA THR A 29 -1.73 7.21 8.42
C THR A 29 -1.20 5.78 8.39
N PHE A 30 -0.83 5.28 7.21
CA PHE A 30 -0.38 3.91 6.98
C PHE A 30 0.96 3.59 7.66
N ASP A 31 1.01 2.51 8.46
CA ASP A 31 2.24 2.03 9.12
C ASP A 31 2.63 0.63 8.64
N TYR A 32 3.61 0.56 7.73
CA TYR A 32 4.12 -0.72 7.21
C TYR A 32 4.85 -1.55 8.30
N SER A 33 5.52 -0.92 9.26
CA SER A 33 6.28 -1.60 10.32
C SER A 33 5.33 -2.45 11.17
N ARG A 34 4.15 -1.89 11.49
CA ARG A 34 3.08 -2.62 12.17
C ARG A 34 2.58 -3.81 11.34
N LEU A 35 2.38 -3.65 10.02
CA LEU A 35 1.96 -4.78 9.17
C LEU A 35 2.98 -5.91 9.15
N VAL A 36 4.27 -5.59 9.01
CA VAL A 36 5.35 -6.58 9.00
C VAL A 36 5.39 -7.34 10.32
N LYS A 37 5.37 -6.64 11.45
CA LYS A 37 5.37 -7.25 12.81
C LYS A 37 4.16 -8.15 13.06
N LEU A 38 3.02 -7.86 12.43
CA LEU A 38 1.78 -8.60 12.60
C LEU A 38 1.54 -9.63 11.47
N SER A 39 2.51 -9.81 10.57
CA SER A 39 2.46 -10.80 9.50
C SER A 39 2.98 -12.17 9.97
N ARG A 40 2.35 -13.25 9.50
CA ARG A 40 2.77 -14.64 9.71
C ARG A 40 2.57 -15.43 8.43
N VAL A 41 3.29 -16.54 8.28
CA VAL A 41 3.06 -17.50 7.19
C VAL A 41 2.15 -18.60 7.70
N ASN A 42 0.99 -18.79 7.07
CA ASN A 42 0.05 -19.88 7.37
C ASN A 42 -0.27 -20.66 6.09
N ARG A 43 -0.59 -21.95 6.23
CA ARG A 43 -1.14 -22.77 5.14
C ARG A 43 -2.65 -22.55 5.05
N LEU A 44 -3.15 -22.23 3.86
CA LEU A 44 -4.60 -22.19 3.60
C LEU A 44 -5.09 -23.57 3.16
N LYS A 45 -6.42 -23.70 2.98
CA LYS A 45 -7.11 -24.94 2.55
C LYS A 45 -6.51 -25.63 1.31
N ASN A 46 -5.79 -24.87 0.48
CA ASN A 46 -5.18 -25.36 -0.76
C ASN A 46 -3.71 -25.81 -0.55
N GLU A 47 -3.29 -26.01 0.71
CA GLU A 47 -1.92 -26.37 1.14
C GLU A 47 -0.81 -25.35 0.82
N GLU A 48 -1.11 -24.32 0.03
CA GLU A 48 -0.20 -23.21 -0.23
C GLU A 48 0.04 -22.35 1.02
N GLN A 49 1.32 -21.99 1.21
CA GLN A 49 1.73 -21.05 2.23
C GLN A 49 1.45 -19.62 1.76
N HIS A 50 0.75 -18.86 2.60
CA HIS A 50 0.49 -17.44 2.35
C HIS A 50 0.87 -16.59 3.55
N ILE A 51 1.21 -15.35 3.26
CA ILE A 51 1.37 -14.31 4.26
C ILE A 51 -0.03 -13.91 4.74
N CYS A 52 -0.28 -14.10 6.02
CA CYS A 52 -1.51 -13.71 6.70
C CYS A 52 -1.21 -12.56 7.66
N LEU A 53 -2.06 -11.55 7.64
CA LEU A 53 -2.05 -10.47 8.61
C LEU A 53 -2.94 -10.84 9.80
N ARG A 54 -2.56 -10.39 11.00
CA ARG A 54 -3.39 -10.53 12.18
C ARG A 54 -4.67 -9.68 12.06
N ASP A 55 -5.79 -10.20 12.54
CA ASP A 55 -7.12 -9.56 12.59
C ASP A 55 -7.10 -8.07 12.96
N LYS A 56 -6.43 -7.72 14.06
CA LYS A 56 -6.30 -6.33 14.56
C LYS A 56 -5.47 -5.37 13.68
N ALA A 57 -4.92 -5.86 12.57
CA ALA A 57 -4.20 -5.05 11.58
C ALA A 57 -5.11 -4.60 10.43
N ILE A 58 -6.39 -4.97 10.45
CA ILE A 58 -7.34 -4.69 9.36
C ILE A 58 -7.49 -3.19 9.08
N ASP A 59 -7.58 -2.35 10.11
CA ASP A 59 -7.70 -0.89 9.93
C ASP A 59 -6.48 -0.32 9.21
N ASN A 60 -5.28 -0.74 9.61
CA ASN A 60 -4.03 -0.32 8.97
C ASN A 60 -3.94 -0.79 7.50
N LEU A 61 -4.55 -1.94 7.17
CA LEU A 61 -4.66 -2.38 5.79
C LEU A 61 -5.64 -1.51 4.99
N TYR A 62 -6.75 -1.08 5.58
CA TYR A 62 -7.66 -0.11 4.96
C TYR A 62 -6.98 1.25 4.75
N GLU A 63 -6.24 1.75 5.75
CA GLU A 63 -5.45 2.98 5.62
C GLU A 63 -4.41 2.90 4.49
N MET A 64 -3.82 1.72 4.25
CA MET A 64 -2.92 1.51 3.11
C MET A 64 -3.63 1.77 1.77
N PHE A 65 -4.85 1.24 1.59
CA PHE A 65 -5.62 1.47 0.37
C PHE A 65 -6.15 2.90 0.26
N HIS A 66 -6.48 3.51 1.40
CA HIS A 66 -6.86 4.91 1.47
C HIS A 66 -5.69 5.82 1.04
N ALA A 67 -4.48 5.58 1.55
CA ALA A 67 -3.26 6.28 1.16
C ALA A 67 -3.02 6.22 -0.37
N ARG A 68 -3.18 5.02 -0.96
CA ARG A 68 -3.10 4.86 -2.42
C ARG A 68 -4.10 5.75 -3.16
N ARG A 69 -5.36 5.76 -2.71
CA ARG A 69 -6.41 6.56 -3.33
C ARG A 69 -6.10 8.06 -3.22
N THR A 70 -5.64 8.50 -2.05
CA THR A 70 -5.25 9.90 -1.81
C THR A 70 -4.13 10.34 -2.73
N LEU A 71 -3.06 9.55 -2.84
CA LEU A 71 -1.94 9.83 -3.74
C LEU A 71 -2.38 9.83 -5.21
N HIS A 72 -3.21 8.87 -5.60
CA HIS A 72 -3.70 8.78 -6.97
C HIS A 72 -4.52 10.01 -7.37
N ASN A 73 -5.45 10.44 -6.51
CA ASN A 73 -6.33 11.57 -6.83
C ASN A 73 -5.64 12.93 -6.69
N SER A 74 -4.76 13.07 -5.70
CA SER A 74 -4.17 14.37 -5.35
C SER A 74 -2.90 14.66 -6.13
N ALA A 75 -2.15 13.62 -6.57
CA ALA A 75 -0.88 13.78 -7.24
C ALA A 75 -0.88 13.09 -8.62
N TYR A 76 -0.98 11.76 -8.67
CA TYR A 76 -0.72 11.01 -9.92
C TYR A 76 -1.72 11.28 -11.03
N GLN A 77 -2.97 11.59 -10.69
CA GLN A 77 -4.03 11.95 -11.64
C GLN A 77 -4.41 13.43 -11.54
N HIS A 78 -3.52 14.26 -11.00
CA HIS A 78 -3.77 15.69 -10.99
C HIS A 78 -3.88 16.20 -12.43
N ARG A 79 -4.95 16.93 -12.75
CA ARG A 79 -5.29 17.34 -14.13
C ARG A 79 -4.14 18.04 -14.86
N VAL A 80 -3.35 18.84 -14.14
CA VAL A 80 -2.21 19.57 -14.72
C VAL A 80 -1.06 18.61 -15.03
N VAL A 81 -0.82 17.62 -14.17
CA VAL A 81 0.20 16.58 -14.41
C VAL A 81 -0.17 15.76 -15.64
N GLN A 82 -1.43 15.31 -15.72
CA GLN A 82 -1.92 14.57 -16.89
C GLN A 82 -1.82 15.38 -18.19
N THR A 83 -2.08 16.69 -18.12
CA THR A 83 -1.95 17.57 -19.28
C THR A 83 -0.48 17.63 -19.71
N ILE A 84 0.45 17.85 -18.78
CA ILE A 84 1.89 17.93 -19.07
C ILE A 84 2.42 16.59 -19.61
N ASP A 85 2.03 15.46 -19.04
CA ASP A 85 2.46 14.13 -19.51
C ASP A 85 1.93 13.78 -20.91
N SER A 86 0.84 14.41 -21.33
CA SER A 86 0.23 14.22 -22.65
C SER A 86 0.79 15.14 -23.75
N MET A 87 1.62 16.12 -23.37
CA MET A 87 2.31 17.03 -24.29
C MET A 87 3.57 16.36 -24.86
#